data_AF-A0A1Q7A831-F1
#
_entry.id   AF-A0A1Q7A831-F1
#
_cell.length_a   1.000
_cell.length_b   1.000
_cell.length_c   1.000
_cell.angle_alpha   90.00
_cell.angle_beta   90.00
_cell.angle_gamma   90.00
#
_symmetry.space_group_name_H-M   'P 1'
#
loop_
_entity.id
_entity.type
_entity.pdbx_description
1 polymer ?
#
loop_
_entity_poly.entity_id
_entity_poly.type
_entity_poly.pdbx_seq_one_letter_code
_entity_poly.pdbx_strand_id
1 'polypeptide(L)'
;MAKVLGIDLGTTNSVMAVIEGGEPTVLENSEGSRLTPSVVAITKSGERLVGQVAKRQAVTNPENTVFSIKRLMGRKYDDPEVQRTIKTVPYKITRASNGDVRVVLGGREYSPPEISAMILQKMKVDAEAKLGERITQAVITVPAYFNDAQRQATKDAGTIAGLEVLRIINEPTAASLAYGLDKKRDEIIAVYDLGGGTFDISILQLGEGVFEVKATNGDTHLGGDDFDQRIIDWLADEFRKDQGIDLRKDRMALQRLKEAAERAKVELSSSLQTEINLPFITADASGPKHLVMTLTRAKLEQLVGDLIERTRGPVMKALEDAGVKASDVNEVVLVGGQTRMPAVIELVRKIFGKEPHKGVNPDEVVAIGAAIQGGVLKGEVKDVLLLDVTPLSLGVETLGGVMTKLIPRNTTIPVRKTEIFSTAEDNQSAVEIHVLQGERELARDNKSLGRFRLEGIPPAPRGVPQIEVTFDIDANGILHVTARDKASGREQKITITSTSGLSQEEVERMVREAELHAQEDRQRREEIEMRNRADSLAYQAERTLQDVGDKISASLRSEVEERVKAVRDALASNDLTRVRSAADELERTMQRIGQEAYSQPGTAGGDGTSGAAPGTASGGESGTVEGEYREV
;
A
#
# COMPACT_ATOMS: atom_id res chain seq x y z
N MET A 1 2.55 -20.19 -15.81
CA MET A 1 2.55 -20.16 -14.32
C MET A 1 1.87 -18.86 -13.93
N ALA A 2 1.07 -18.85 -12.85
CA ALA A 2 0.47 -17.59 -12.39
C ALA A 2 1.57 -16.60 -12.01
N LYS A 3 1.45 -15.35 -12.47
CA LYS A 3 2.41 -14.28 -12.14
C LYS A 3 2.45 -14.01 -10.65
N VAL A 4 3.61 -13.58 -10.16
CA VAL A 4 3.79 -13.10 -8.79
C VAL A 4 3.60 -11.59 -8.78
N LEU A 5 2.68 -11.09 -7.95
CA LEU A 5 2.43 -9.67 -7.82
C LEU A 5 3.44 -9.04 -6.84
N GLY A 6 4.23 -8.09 -7.32
CA GLY A 6 5.02 -7.20 -6.47
C GLY A 6 4.14 -6.06 -5.98
N ILE A 7 3.95 -5.94 -4.66
CA ILE A 7 3.09 -4.91 -4.07
C ILE A 7 3.93 -4.04 -3.15
N ASP A 8 3.99 -2.75 -3.48
CA ASP A 8 4.33 -1.72 -2.51
C ASP A 8 3.09 -1.36 -1.68
N LEU A 9 3.02 -1.81 -0.44
CA LEU A 9 1.93 -1.48 0.48
C LEU A 9 2.29 -0.23 1.27
N GLY A 10 2.25 0.96 0.67
CA GLY A 10 2.68 2.20 1.33
C GLY A 10 1.66 2.78 2.31
N THR A 11 2.11 3.70 3.17
CA THR A 11 1.27 4.38 4.17
C THR A 11 0.17 5.23 3.53
N THR A 12 0.51 5.95 2.46
CA THR A 12 -0.40 6.88 1.77
C THR A 12 -0.92 6.32 0.46
N ASN A 13 -0.05 5.69 -0.33
CA ASN A 13 -0.39 5.06 -1.60
C ASN A 13 0.21 3.66 -1.64
N SER A 14 -0.45 2.78 -2.36
CA SER A 14 0.05 1.45 -2.71
C SER A 14 0.18 1.33 -4.23
N VAL A 15 1.15 0.53 -4.67
CA VAL A 15 1.50 0.33 -6.08
C VAL A 15 1.70 -1.15 -6.33
N MET A 16 1.31 -1.61 -7.52
CA MET A 16 1.42 -3.01 -7.92
C MET A 16 2.18 -3.15 -9.23
N ALA A 17 3.04 -4.16 -9.32
CA ALA A 17 3.83 -4.46 -10.50
C ALA A 17 3.98 -5.98 -10.69
N VAL A 18 4.27 -6.40 -11.91
CA VAL A 18 4.54 -7.79 -12.28
C VAL A 18 5.72 -7.85 -13.25
N ILE A 19 6.27 -9.04 -13.49
CA ILE A 19 7.16 -9.26 -14.62
C ILE A 19 6.31 -9.58 -15.87
N GLU A 20 6.50 -8.82 -16.94
CA GLU A 20 5.90 -9.06 -18.25
C GLU A 20 6.99 -9.12 -19.32
N GLY A 21 7.08 -10.24 -20.04
CA GLY A 21 8.09 -10.39 -21.09
C GLY A 21 9.54 -10.32 -20.60
N GLY A 22 9.79 -10.57 -19.31
CA GLY A 22 11.11 -10.45 -18.68
C GLY A 22 11.39 -9.08 -18.05
N GLU A 23 10.51 -8.09 -18.24
CA GLU A 23 10.67 -6.73 -17.74
C GLU A 23 9.66 -6.42 -16.62
N PRO A 24 10.04 -5.68 -15.57
CA PRO A 24 9.10 -5.27 -14.55
C PRO A 24 8.17 -4.16 -15.06
N THR A 25 6.87 -4.39 -14.92
CA THR A 25 5.80 -3.49 -15.39
C THR A 25 4.87 -3.13 -14.24
N VAL A 26 4.70 -1.84 -13.97
CA VAL A 26 3.71 -1.32 -13.01
C VAL A 26 2.33 -1.33 -13.65
N LEU A 27 1.33 -1.80 -12.91
CA LEU A 27 -0.04 -1.91 -13.37
C LEU A 27 -0.88 -0.70 -12.92
N GLU A 28 -1.80 -0.28 -13.79
CA GLU A 28 -2.84 0.69 -13.44
C GLU A 28 -3.97 -0.01 -12.68
N ASN A 29 -4.56 0.70 -11.73
CA ASN A 29 -5.80 0.29 -11.07
C ASN A 29 -7.02 0.47 -11.98
N SER A 30 -8.19 0.05 -11.51
CA SER A 30 -9.46 0.19 -12.23
C SER A 30 -9.86 1.65 -12.51
N GLU A 31 -9.30 2.61 -11.78
CA GLU A 31 -9.47 4.05 -12.02
C GLU A 31 -8.45 4.64 -13.01
N GLY A 32 -7.55 3.84 -13.60
CA GLY A 32 -6.55 4.26 -14.57
C GLY A 32 -5.31 4.93 -13.96
N SER A 33 -5.09 4.78 -12.65
CA SER A 33 -3.94 5.34 -11.95
C SER A 33 -2.94 4.24 -11.57
N ARG A 34 -1.64 4.51 -11.69
CA ARG A 34 -0.57 3.61 -11.18
C ARG A 34 -0.48 3.64 -9.64
N LEU A 35 -0.99 4.70 -9.02
CA LEU A 35 -1.04 4.85 -7.56
C LEU A 35 -2.46 4.63 -7.05
N THR A 36 -2.61 3.79 -6.04
CA THR A 36 -3.88 3.64 -5.33
C THR A 36 -3.76 4.17 -3.90
N PRO A 37 -4.57 5.15 -3.49
CA PRO A 37 -4.57 5.60 -2.10
C PRO A 37 -4.80 4.46 -1.11
N SER A 38 -3.98 4.37 -0.07
CA SER A 38 -4.11 3.39 1.03
C SER A 38 -5.22 3.82 2.00
N VAL A 39 -6.45 3.90 1.47
CA VAL A 39 -7.63 4.43 2.16
C VAL A 39 -8.77 3.44 2.00
N VAL A 40 -9.47 3.17 3.10
CA VAL A 40 -10.64 2.29 3.16
C VAL A 40 -11.80 3.05 3.80
N ALA A 41 -13.00 2.93 3.27
CA ALA A 41 -14.19 3.51 3.87
C ALA A 41 -15.39 2.55 3.84
N ILE A 42 -16.31 2.73 4.78
CA ILE A 42 -17.64 2.12 4.73
C ILE A 42 -18.66 3.24 4.61
N THR A 43 -19.47 3.19 3.55
CA THR A 43 -20.54 4.15 3.32
C THR A 43 -21.69 3.92 4.29
N LYS A 44 -22.62 4.89 4.35
CA LYS A 44 -23.85 4.76 5.15
C LYS A 44 -24.74 3.59 4.70
N SER A 45 -24.63 3.14 3.44
CA SER A 45 -25.35 1.99 2.90
C SER A 45 -24.63 0.65 3.14
N GLY A 46 -23.54 0.66 3.92
CA GLY A 46 -22.73 -0.52 4.24
C GLY A 46 -21.76 -0.93 3.13
N GLU A 47 -21.60 -0.13 2.08
CA GLU A 47 -20.69 -0.44 0.98
C GLU A 47 -19.25 -0.16 1.36
N ARG A 48 -18.35 -1.09 1.04
CA ARG A 48 -16.90 -0.93 1.22
C ARG A 48 -16.27 -0.25 0.01
N LEU A 49 -15.57 0.84 0.27
CA LEU A 49 -14.80 1.58 -0.71
C LEU A 49 -13.32 1.48 -0.39
N VAL A 50 -12.47 1.35 -1.41
CA VAL A 50 -11.01 1.32 -1.26
C VAL A 50 -10.38 2.23 -2.33
N GLY A 51 -9.27 2.88 -2.02
CA GLY A 51 -8.54 3.67 -3.01
C GLY A 51 -9.11 5.06 -3.22
N GLN A 52 -9.15 5.49 -4.49
CA GLN A 52 -9.53 6.86 -4.86
C GLN A 52 -10.98 7.20 -4.46
N VAL A 53 -11.89 6.23 -4.58
CA VAL A 53 -13.30 6.41 -4.22
C VAL A 53 -13.45 6.62 -2.71
N ALA A 54 -12.71 5.85 -1.90
CA ALA A 54 -12.66 6.05 -0.45
C ALA A 54 -12.05 7.41 -0.08
N LYS A 55 -10.94 7.82 -0.72
CA LYS A 55 -10.32 9.13 -0.48
C LYS A 55 -11.28 10.29 -0.78
N ARG A 56 -12.04 10.23 -1.88
CA ARG A 56 -12.96 11.31 -2.30
C ARG A 56 -14.07 11.61 -1.29
N GLN A 57 -14.61 10.59 -0.63
CA GLN A 57 -15.73 10.75 0.29
C GLN A 57 -15.31 11.07 1.75
N ALA A 58 -14.00 11.08 2.03
CA ALA A 58 -13.43 11.24 3.37
C ALA A 58 -13.95 12.51 4.08
N VAL A 59 -14.07 13.63 3.36
CA VAL A 59 -14.60 14.90 3.87
C VAL A 59 -15.97 14.76 4.53
N THR A 60 -16.85 13.96 3.94
CA THR A 60 -18.25 13.81 4.37
C THR A 60 -18.48 12.60 5.28
N ASN A 61 -17.46 11.76 5.47
CA ASN A 61 -17.53 10.54 6.27
C ASN A 61 -16.20 10.26 7.01
N PRO A 62 -15.65 11.23 7.75
CA PRO A 62 -14.29 11.13 8.27
C PRO A 62 -14.12 10.04 9.33
N GLU A 63 -15.18 9.70 10.07
CA GLU A 63 -15.13 8.67 11.11
C GLU A 63 -15.12 7.24 10.57
N ASN A 64 -15.71 7.01 9.39
CA ASN A 64 -15.73 5.70 8.71
C ASN A 64 -14.83 5.70 7.48
N THR A 65 -13.73 6.47 7.53
CA THR A 65 -12.69 6.47 6.50
C THR A 65 -11.35 6.31 7.21
N VAL A 66 -10.72 5.15 7.02
CA VAL A 66 -9.43 4.80 7.60
C VAL A 66 -8.34 5.03 6.56
N PHE A 67 -7.29 5.75 6.96
CA PHE A 67 -6.08 6.04 6.20
C PHE A 67 -4.86 5.96 7.12
N SER A 68 -3.66 5.88 6.56
CA SER A 68 -2.39 5.77 7.30
C SER A 68 -2.35 4.58 8.27
N ILE A 69 -3.13 3.52 7.98
CA ILE A 69 -3.26 2.33 8.83
C ILE A 69 -1.92 1.62 9.05
N LYS A 70 -0.99 1.75 8.11
CA LYS A 70 0.38 1.20 8.20
C LYS A 70 1.14 1.71 9.42
N ARG A 71 0.85 2.93 9.91
CA ARG A 71 1.45 3.47 11.14
C ARG A 71 1.01 2.71 12.40
N LEU A 72 -0.11 2.00 12.34
CA LEU A 72 -0.68 1.19 13.43
C LEU A 72 -0.35 -0.31 13.31
N MET A 73 0.27 -0.73 12.19
CA MET A 73 0.58 -2.13 11.91
C MET A 73 1.49 -2.72 12.98
N GLY A 74 1.10 -3.87 13.57
CA GLY A 74 1.88 -4.59 14.58
C GLY A 74 2.15 -3.83 15.89
N ARG A 75 1.41 -2.76 16.19
CA ARG A 75 1.60 -1.94 17.40
C ARG A 75 0.60 -2.27 18.52
N LYS A 76 1.04 -2.02 19.74
CA LYS A 76 0.18 -2.05 20.94
C LYS A 76 -0.52 -0.71 21.12
N TYR A 77 -1.73 -0.74 21.67
CA TYR A 77 -2.53 0.47 21.90
C TYR A 77 -1.78 1.50 22.75
N ASP A 78 -1.04 1.04 23.77
CA ASP A 78 -0.33 1.90 24.72
C ASP A 78 1.02 2.42 24.18
N ASP A 79 1.40 2.09 22.92
CA ASP A 79 2.60 2.63 22.27
C ASP A 79 2.51 4.17 22.17
N PRO A 80 3.53 4.95 22.59
CA PRO A 80 3.53 6.40 22.50
C PRO A 80 3.20 6.95 21.10
N GLU A 81 3.63 6.28 20.04
CA GLU A 81 3.35 6.71 18.66
C GLU A 81 1.89 6.44 18.27
N VAL A 82 1.28 5.38 18.80
CA VAL A 82 -0.17 5.13 18.67
C VAL A 82 -0.96 6.20 19.43
N GLN A 83 -0.54 6.54 20.65
CA GLN A 83 -1.17 7.59 21.45
C GLN A 83 -1.09 8.98 20.79
N ARG A 84 -0.04 9.23 20.00
CA ARG A 84 0.04 10.43 19.14
C ARG A 84 -0.93 10.34 17.98
N THR A 85 -0.95 9.21 17.26
CA THR A 85 -1.85 8.99 16.12
C THR A 85 -3.31 9.20 16.50
N ILE A 86 -3.76 8.67 17.66
CA ILE A 86 -5.11 8.84 18.22
C ILE A 86 -5.56 10.31 18.27
N LYS A 87 -4.63 11.25 18.51
CA LYS A 87 -4.95 12.68 18.63
C LYS A 87 -5.06 13.39 17.27
N THR A 88 -4.63 12.74 16.20
CA THR A 88 -4.47 13.35 14.87
C THR A 88 -5.45 12.81 13.83
N VAL A 89 -5.99 11.61 14.03
CA VAL A 89 -6.91 10.97 13.07
C VAL A 89 -8.38 11.14 13.48
N PRO A 90 -9.30 11.24 12.50
CA PRO A 90 -10.73 11.42 12.79
C PRO A 90 -11.48 10.12 13.12
N TYR A 91 -10.97 8.98 12.67
CA TYR A 91 -11.54 7.65 12.93
C TYR A 91 -11.14 7.16 14.33
N LYS A 92 -11.97 6.29 14.89
CA LYS A 92 -11.78 5.81 16.27
C LYS A 92 -10.78 4.66 16.29
N ILE A 93 -9.77 4.77 17.16
CA ILE A 93 -8.80 3.71 17.48
C ILE A 93 -9.17 3.15 18.87
N THR A 94 -9.15 1.83 19.01
CA THR A 94 -9.52 1.11 20.24
C THR A 94 -8.49 0.06 20.64
N ARG A 95 -8.59 -0.42 21.89
CA ARG A 95 -7.69 -1.42 22.49
C ARG A 95 -8.37 -2.78 22.47
N ALA A 96 -7.77 -3.75 21.79
CA ALA A 96 -8.19 -5.15 21.88
C ALA A 96 -7.91 -5.73 23.27
N SER A 97 -8.52 -6.88 23.58
CA SER A 97 -8.33 -7.60 24.85
C SER A 97 -6.87 -7.99 25.11
N ASN A 98 -6.10 -8.26 24.04
CA ASN A 98 -4.67 -8.58 24.07
C ASN A 98 -3.74 -7.33 24.03
N GLY A 99 -4.33 -6.13 24.13
CA GLY A 99 -3.63 -4.85 24.11
C GLY A 99 -3.23 -4.33 22.72
N ASP A 100 -3.56 -5.04 21.63
CA ASP A 100 -3.30 -4.57 20.28
C ASP A 100 -4.23 -3.44 19.85
N VAL A 101 -3.80 -2.73 18.81
CA VAL A 101 -4.60 -1.70 18.16
C VAL A 101 -5.75 -2.34 17.35
N ARG A 102 -6.92 -1.71 17.47
CA ARG A 102 -8.07 -1.89 16.59
C ARG A 102 -8.52 -0.52 16.08
N VAL A 103 -9.22 -0.51 14.95
CA VAL A 103 -9.89 0.68 14.41
C VAL A 103 -11.36 0.39 14.20
N VAL A 104 -12.22 1.38 14.43
CA VAL A 104 -13.65 1.25 14.18
C VAL A 104 -13.96 1.73 12.77
N LEU A 105 -14.65 0.89 12.00
CA LEU A 105 -15.08 1.19 10.64
C LEU A 105 -16.48 0.62 10.45
N GLY A 106 -17.47 1.45 10.08
CA GLY A 106 -18.85 0.99 9.88
C GLY A 106 -19.48 0.36 11.13
N GLY A 107 -19.06 0.81 12.33
CA GLY A 107 -19.56 0.28 13.61
C GLY A 107 -18.95 -1.04 14.08
N ARG A 108 -18.03 -1.65 13.31
CA ARG A 108 -17.27 -2.86 13.70
C ARG A 108 -15.81 -2.50 13.98
N GLU A 109 -15.17 -3.28 14.84
CA GLU A 109 -13.73 -3.18 15.08
C GLU A 109 -12.97 -4.07 14.10
N TYR A 110 -11.92 -3.51 13.50
CA TYR A 110 -10.99 -4.21 12.61
C TYR A 110 -9.56 -4.06 13.12
N SER A 111 -8.77 -5.09 12.89
CA SER A 111 -7.33 -5.05 13.06
C SER A 111 -6.65 -4.27 11.91
N PRO A 112 -5.47 -3.67 12.14
CA PRO A 112 -4.68 -3.08 11.05
C PRO A 112 -4.37 -4.04 9.89
N PRO A 113 -4.10 -5.34 10.11
CA PRO A 113 -4.01 -6.34 9.05
C PRO A 113 -5.28 -6.47 8.21
N GLU A 114 -6.47 -6.49 8.81
CA GLU A 114 -7.73 -6.59 8.06
C GLU A 114 -7.96 -5.40 7.14
N ILE A 115 -7.75 -4.17 7.64
CA ILE A 115 -7.88 -2.98 6.81
C ILE A 115 -6.85 -2.98 5.67
N SER A 116 -5.62 -3.39 5.95
CA SER A 116 -4.57 -3.49 4.93
C SER A 116 -4.86 -4.60 3.92
N ALA A 117 -5.49 -5.70 4.36
CA ALA A 117 -5.95 -6.76 3.48
C ALA A 117 -7.01 -6.25 2.49
N MET A 118 -7.90 -5.32 2.88
CA MET A 118 -8.85 -4.70 1.95
C MET A 118 -8.13 -3.91 0.84
N ILE A 119 -7.01 -3.25 1.16
CA ILE A 119 -6.16 -2.55 0.18
C ILE A 119 -5.48 -3.56 -0.75
N LEU A 120 -4.89 -4.62 -0.20
CA LEU A 120 -4.25 -5.69 -0.96
C LEU A 120 -5.24 -6.46 -1.84
N GLN A 121 -6.48 -6.67 -1.39
CA GLN A 121 -7.57 -7.24 -2.18
C GLN A 121 -7.89 -6.37 -3.39
N LYS A 122 -7.97 -5.04 -3.22
CA LYS A 122 -8.15 -4.13 -4.37
C LYS A 122 -6.98 -4.25 -5.36
N MET A 123 -5.73 -4.25 -4.88
CA MET A 123 -4.55 -4.41 -5.75
C MET A 123 -4.64 -5.72 -6.54
N LYS A 124 -4.94 -6.82 -5.85
CA LYS A 124 -5.10 -8.14 -6.48
C LYS A 124 -6.21 -8.13 -7.53
N VAL A 125 -7.41 -7.64 -7.20
CA VAL A 125 -8.55 -7.62 -8.13
C VAL A 125 -8.27 -6.76 -9.36
N ASP A 126 -7.65 -5.59 -9.16
CA ASP A 126 -7.28 -4.71 -10.27
C ASP A 126 -6.19 -5.34 -11.15
N ALA A 127 -5.19 -6.02 -10.57
CA ALA A 127 -4.20 -6.78 -11.31
C ALA A 127 -4.83 -7.94 -12.12
N GLU A 128 -5.71 -8.73 -11.49
CA GLU A 128 -6.43 -9.83 -12.15
C GLU A 128 -7.27 -9.32 -13.32
N ALA A 129 -7.95 -8.17 -13.16
CA ALA A 129 -8.72 -7.54 -14.21
C ALA A 129 -7.84 -7.04 -15.38
N LYS A 130 -6.67 -6.46 -15.09
CA LYS A 130 -5.74 -5.96 -16.11
C LYS A 130 -5.05 -7.10 -16.88
N LEU A 131 -4.68 -8.17 -16.18
CA LEU A 131 -3.92 -9.29 -16.75
C LEU A 131 -4.82 -10.38 -17.37
N GLY A 132 -6.09 -10.46 -16.98
CA GLY A 132 -7.01 -11.50 -17.44
C GLY A 132 -6.73 -12.89 -16.86
N GLU A 133 -5.94 -12.98 -15.78
CA GLU A 133 -5.60 -14.22 -15.10
C GLU A 133 -5.70 -14.08 -13.57
N ARG A 134 -5.87 -15.20 -12.87
CA ARG A 134 -5.98 -15.22 -11.40
C ARG A 134 -4.59 -15.07 -10.76
N ILE A 135 -4.49 -14.23 -9.73
CA ILE A 135 -3.26 -13.98 -8.96
C ILE A 135 -3.40 -14.56 -7.56
N THR A 136 -2.49 -15.47 -7.19
CA THR A 136 -2.52 -16.13 -5.87
C THR A 136 -1.27 -15.89 -5.05
N GLN A 137 -0.21 -15.31 -5.63
CA GLN A 137 1.09 -15.18 -4.99
C GLN A 137 1.59 -13.74 -5.06
N ALA A 138 2.23 -13.27 -3.99
CA ALA A 138 2.77 -11.92 -3.94
C ALA A 138 4.09 -11.81 -3.19
N VAL A 139 4.87 -10.79 -3.55
CA VAL A 139 5.94 -10.20 -2.73
C VAL A 139 5.43 -8.86 -2.22
N ILE A 140 5.45 -8.65 -0.91
CA ILE A 140 4.89 -7.43 -0.29
C ILE A 140 6.01 -6.67 0.42
N THR A 141 6.04 -5.35 0.26
CA THR A 141 7.08 -4.50 0.85
C THR A 141 6.77 -4.09 2.29
N VAL A 142 7.83 -3.85 3.05
CA VAL A 142 7.77 -3.23 4.39
C VAL A 142 8.94 -2.26 4.58
N PRO A 143 8.82 -1.26 5.46
CA PRO A 143 9.92 -0.40 5.85
C PRO A 143 11.09 -1.24 6.38
N ALA A 144 12.32 -0.87 6.03
CA ALA A 144 13.50 -1.64 6.45
C ALA A 144 13.60 -1.75 7.98
N TYR A 145 13.19 -0.69 8.68
CA TYR A 145 13.23 -0.61 10.14
C TYR A 145 11.99 -1.21 10.84
N PHE A 146 11.10 -1.92 10.12
CA PHE A 146 10.01 -2.67 10.75
C PHE A 146 10.54 -3.80 11.64
N ASN A 147 9.99 -3.89 12.85
CA ASN A 147 10.22 -5.01 13.74
C ASN A 147 9.42 -6.26 13.33
N ASP A 148 9.70 -7.37 14.01
CA ASP A 148 9.13 -8.68 13.66
C ASP A 148 7.59 -8.72 13.74
N ALA A 149 6.97 -8.04 14.72
CA ALA A 149 5.50 -7.99 14.84
C ALA A 149 4.84 -7.22 13.70
N GLN A 150 5.50 -6.17 13.20
CA GLN A 150 5.00 -5.40 12.06
C GLN A 150 5.14 -6.18 10.76
N ARG A 151 6.25 -6.91 10.58
CA ARG A 151 6.48 -7.80 9.43
C ARG A 151 5.45 -8.92 9.38
N GLN A 152 5.21 -9.60 10.51
CA GLN A 152 4.20 -10.64 10.56
C GLN A 152 2.79 -10.07 10.31
N ALA A 153 2.44 -8.93 10.90
CA ALA A 153 1.13 -8.32 10.68
C ALA A 153 0.89 -7.95 9.20
N THR A 154 1.92 -7.52 8.48
CA THR A 154 1.86 -7.30 7.02
C THR A 154 1.70 -8.62 6.25
N LYS A 155 2.41 -9.68 6.65
CA LYS A 155 2.26 -11.02 6.04
C LYS A 155 0.85 -11.58 6.24
N ASP A 156 0.29 -11.39 7.43
CA ASP A 156 -1.09 -11.78 7.75
C ASP A 156 -2.09 -11.00 6.92
N ALA A 157 -1.86 -9.69 6.68
CA ALA A 157 -2.70 -8.90 5.78
C ALA A 157 -2.72 -9.49 4.35
N GLY A 158 -1.57 -9.93 3.83
CA GLY A 158 -1.49 -10.64 2.55
C GLY A 158 -2.28 -11.96 2.56
N THR A 159 -2.15 -12.72 3.64
CA THR A 159 -2.87 -13.98 3.82
C THR A 159 -4.39 -13.76 3.85
N ILE A 160 -4.87 -12.77 4.62
CA ILE A 160 -6.29 -12.37 4.70
C ILE A 160 -6.80 -11.90 3.33
N ALA A 161 -5.95 -11.26 2.52
CA ALA A 161 -6.28 -10.86 1.15
C ALA A 161 -6.35 -12.03 0.15
N GLY A 162 -6.07 -13.26 0.59
CA GLY A 162 -6.03 -14.45 -0.25
C GLY A 162 -4.81 -14.48 -1.16
N LEU A 163 -3.67 -13.97 -0.67
CA LEU A 163 -2.37 -14.04 -1.32
C LEU A 163 -1.43 -14.93 -0.49
N GLU A 164 -0.79 -15.89 -1.15
CA GLU A 164 0.38 -16.56 -0.61
C GLU A 164 1.58 -15.58 -0.68
N VAL A 165 2.00 -15.09 0.47
CA VAL A 165 3.12 -14.14 0.58
C VAL A 165 4.44 -14.91 0.49
N LEU A 166 5.03 -14.92 -0.70
CA LEU A 166 6.28 -15.64 -0.99
C LEU A 166 7.49 -15.01 -0.30
N ARG A 167 7.48 -13.68 -0.15
CA ARG A 167 8.54 -12.90 0.49
C ARG A 167 7.99 -11.58 1.03
N ILE A 168 8.46 -11.20 2.21
CA ILE A 168 8.42 -9.81 2.68
C ILE A 168 9.78 -9.20 2.33
N ILE A 169 9.78 -8.11 1.56
CA ILE A 169 11.02 -7.42 1.14
C ILE A 169 11.07 -6.02 1.76
N ASN A 170 12.27 -5.58 2.13
CA ASN A 170 12.48 -4.23 2.63
C ASN A 170 12.34 -3.20 1.47
N GLU A 171 11.66 -2.09 1.73
CA GLU A 171 11.41 -1.03 0.73
C GLU A 171 12.71 -0.50 0.07
N PRO A 172 13.77 -0.14 0.82
CA PRO A 172 15.03 0.29 0.23
C PRO A 172 15.73 -0.81 -0.57
N THR A 173 15.62 -2.06 -0.12
CA THR A 173 16.16 -3.22 -0.83
C THR A 173 15.45 -3.43 -2.15
N ALA A 174 14.13 -3.35 -2.17
CA ALA A 174 13.35 -3.41 -3.41
C ALA A 174 13.74 -2.27 -4.36
N ALA A 175 13.84 -1.04 -3.86
CA ALA A 175 14.27 0.09 -4.67
C ALA A 175 15.68 -0.11 -5.27
N SER A 176 16.59 -0.74 -4.52
CA SER A 176 17.93 -1.07 -5.02
C SER A 176 17.91 -2.08 -6.16
N LEU A 177 17.02 -3.09 -6.12
CA LEU A 177 16.87 -4.07 -7.20
C LEU A 177 16.42 -3.38 -8.50
N ALA A 178 15.44 -2.49 -8.41
CA ALA A 178 14.95 -1.73 -9.56
C ALA A 178 16.01 -0.77 -10.13
N TYR A 179 16.84 -0.17 -9.26
CA TYR A 179 17.95 0.68 -9.69
C TYR A 179 19.11 -0.11 -10.33
N GLY A 180 19.45 -1.26 -9.74
CA GLY A 180 20.70 -1.97 -10.00
C GLY A 180 20.61 -3.09 -11.04
N LEU A 181 19.42 -3.48 -11.51
CA LEU A 181 19.23 -4.63 -12.42
C LEU A 181 20.11 -4.55 -13.67
N ASP A 182 20.27 -3.35 -14.25
CA ASP A 182 21.07 -3.12 -15.46
C ASP A 182 22.53 -2.71 -15.18
N LYS A 183 22.93 -2.62 -13.89
CA LYS A 183 24.24 -2.11 -13.49
C LYS A 183 25.26 -3.26 -13.43
N LYS A 184 26.39 -3.05 -14.10
CA LYS A 184 27.50 -4.03 -14.17
C LYS A 184 28.74 -3.61 -13.38
N ARG A 185 28.67 -2.50 -12.65
CA ARG A 185 29.80 -1.95 -11.89
C ARG A 185 29.56 -2.13 -10.42
N ASP A 186 30.66 -2.30 -9.68
CA ASP A 186 30.64 -2.28 -8.24
C ASP A 186 30.40 -0.84 -7.76
N GLU A 187 29.27 -0.61 -7.09
CA GLU A 187 28.83 0.70 -6.64
C GLU A 187 28.27 0.62 -5.22
N ILE A 188 28.68 1.56 -4.37
CA ILE A 188 28.02 1.81 -3.09
C ILE A 188 26.92 2.83 -3.32
N ILE A 189 25.68 2.48 -2.96
CA ILE A 189 24.55 3.39 -3.06
C ILE A 189 23.94 3.67 -1.68
N ALA A 190 23.33 4.84 -1.55
CA ALA A 190 22.48 5.18 -0.43
C ALA A 190 21.03 5.31 -0.93
N VAL A 191 20.13 4.48 -0.41
CA VAL A 191 18.69 4.61 -0.69
C VAL A 191 18.05 5.40 0.45
N TYR A 192 17.63 6.63 0.16
CA TYR A 192 16.95 7.52 1.10
C TYR A 192 15.45 7.48 0.79
N ASP A 193 14.70 6.79 1.63
CA ASP A 193 13.26 6.60 1.47
C ASP A 193 12.48 7.42 2.51
N LEU A 194 11.83 8.49 2.06
CA LEU A 194 10.95 9.31 2.90
C LEU A 194 9.53 9.26 2.31
N GLY A 195 8.73 8.38 2.89
CA GLY A 195 7.36 8.13 2.46
C GLY A 195 6.32 8.97 3.22
N GLY A 196 5.08 8.48 3.21
CA GLY A 196 3.95 9.11 3.87
C GLY A 196 3.96 9.02 5.40
N GLY A 197 4.65 8.05 5.98
CA GLY A 197 4.67 7.88 7.45
C GLY A 197 5.90 7.22 8.05
N THR A 198 6.86 6.82 7.21
CA THR A 198 8.12 6.16 7.57
C THR A 198 9.28 6.78 6.82
N PHE A 199 10.44 6.75 7.46
CA PHE A 199 11.73 7.15 6.90
C PHE A 199 12.71 5.98 7.04
N ASP A 200 13.35 5.57 5.96
CA ASP A 200 14.41 4.58 5.95
C ASP A 200 15.63 5.10 5.19
N ILE A 201 16.81 4.68 5.62
CA ILE A 201 18.08 4.87 4.92
C ILE A 201 18.85 3.56 4.93
N SER A 202 19.20 3.07 3.74
CA SER A 202 20.03 1.88 3.59
C SER A 202 21.26 2.20 2.75
N ILE A 203 22.42 1.73 3.20
CA ILE A 203 23.67 1.75 2.44
C ILE A 203 23.85 0.35 1.86
N LEU A 204 23.97 0.27 0.54
CA LEU A 204 24.10 -1.01 -0.17
C LEU A 204 25.35 -1.02 -1.03
N GLN A 205 25.98 -2.19 -1.13
CA GLN A 205 26.99 -2.50 -2.13
C GLN A 205 26.32 -3.32 -3.22
N LEU A 206 26.35 -2.79 -4.45
CA LEU A 206 25.91 -3.48 -5.65
C LEU A 206 27.13 -3.91 -6.44
N GLY A 207 27.09 -5.09 -7.06
CA GLY A 207 28.20 -5.59 -7.87
C GLY A 207 27.95 -6.98 -8.43
N GLU A 208 28.20 -7.19 -9.74
CA GLU A 208 28.06 -8.50 -10.42
C GLU A 208 26.76 -9.28 -10.10
N GLY A 209 25.62 -8.58 -10.00
CA GLY A 209 24.33 -9.19 -9.67
C GLY A 209 24.11 -9.47 -8.17
N VAL A 210 25.07 -9.14 -7.32
CA VAL A 210 24.96 -9.18 -5.86
C VAL A 210 24.49 -7.84 -5.33
N PHE A 211 23.47 -7.88 -4.47
CA PHE A 211 22.88 -6.74 -3.79
C PHE A 211 23.04 -6.98 -2.28
N GLU A 212 24.01 -6.31 -1.67
CA GLU A 212 24.33 -6.50 -0.25
C GLU A 212 23.99 -5.25 0.55
N VAL A 213 23.07 -5.36 1.50
CA VAL A 213 22.81 -4.30 2.46
C VAL A 213 23.96 -4.27 3.47
N LYS A 214 24.69 -3.15 3.52
CA LYS A 214 25.80 -2.94 4.47
C LYS A 214 25.29 -2.45 5.82
N ALA A 215 24.33 -1.53 5.79
CA ALA A 215 23.67 -1.03 6.98
C ALA A 215 22.31 -0.44 6.65
N THR A 216 21.40 -0.47 7.62
CA THR A 216 20.12 0.21 7.54
C THR A 216 19.77 0.92 8.83
N ASN A 217 19.07 2.05 8.72
CA ASN A 217 18.54 2.82 9.83
C ASN A 217 17.25 3.53 9.41
N GLY A 218 16.51 4.10 10.36
CA GLY A 218 15.26 4.77 10.02
C GLY A 218 14.45 5.27 11.22
N ASP A 219 13.26 5.76 10.92
CA ASP A 219 12.22 6.16 11.86
C ASP A 219 10.85 5.71 11.31
N THR A 220 10.25 4.71 11.96
CA THR A 220 8.95 4.13 11.56
C THR A 220 7.75 5.01 11.89
N HIS A 221 7.98 6.23 12.41
CA HIS A 221 6.97 7.24 12.69
C HIS A 221 7.44 8.66 12.31
N LEU A 222 8.04 8.77 11.12
CA LEU A 222 8.42 10.04 10.48
C LEU A 222 8.11 9.99 8.98
N GLY A 223 7.25 10.86 8.48
CA GLY A 223 6.95 10.96 7.06
C GLY A 223 5.99 12.10 6.71
N GLY A 224 5.46 12.08 5.49
CA GLY A 224 4.61 13.15 4.96
C GLY A 224 3.38 13.51 5.80
N ASP A 225 2.80 12.56 6.55
CA ASP A 225 1.70 12.83 7.50
C ASP A 225 2.11 13.80 8.61
N ASP A 226 3.36 13.72 9.08
CA ASP A 226 3.87 14.62 10.13
C ASP A 226 4.11 16.03 9.56
N PHE A 227 4.49 16.13 8.29
CA PHE A 227 4.61 17.41 7.58
C PHE A 227 3.24 18.06 7.40
N ASP A 228 2.24 17.28 7.01
CA ASP A 228 0.86 17.74 6.88
C ASP A 228 0.33 18.24 8.23
N GLN A 229 0.61 17.51 9.32
CA GLN A 229 0.20 17.90 10.66
C GLN A 229 0.75 19.28 11.07
N ARG A 230 2.01 19.61 10.73
CA ARG A 230 2.58 20.94 11.01
C ARG A 230 1.83 22.06 10.29
N ILE A 231 1.36 21.81 9.07
CA ILE A 231 0.56 22.77 8.31
C ILE A 231 -0.84 22.87 8.90
N ILE A 232 -1.47 21.75 9.27
CA ILE A 232 -2.79 21.72 9.93
C ILE A 232 -2.77 22.52 11.24
N ASP A 233 -1.76 22.30 12.09
CA ASP A 233 -1.61 23.00 13.36
C ASP A 233 -1.44 24.51 13.13
N TRP A 234 -0.59 24.90 12.17
CA TRP A 234 -0.41 26.31 11.80
C TRP A 234 -1.72 26.94 11.30
N LEU A 235 -2.44 26.29 10.39
CA LEU A 235 -3.73 26.77 9.89
C LEU A 235 -4.76 26.92 11.01
N ALA A 236 -4.88 25.91 11.87
CA ALA A 236 -5.84 25.93 12.97
C ALA A 236 -5.50 27.00 14.02
N ASP A 237 -4.23 27.18 14.34
CA ASP A 237 -3.78 28.18 15.31
C ASP A 237 -3.94 29.61 14.77
N GLU A 238 -3.62 29.87 13.50
CA GLU A 238 -3.86 31.18 12.88
C GLU A 238 -5.36 31.48 12.74
N PHE A 239 -6.18 30.51 12.32
CA PHE A 239 -7.63 30.67 12.27
C PHE A 239 -8.22 30.91 13.65
N ARG A 240 -7.70 30.26 14.69
CA ARG A 240 -8.13 30.50 16.08
C ARG A 240 -7.75 31.90 16.56
N LYS A 241 -6.57 32.42 16.18
CA LYS A 241 -6.18 33.80 16.52
C LYS A 241 -7.09 34.83 15.86
N ASP A 242 -7.47 34.60 14.60
CA ASP A 242 -8.28 35.53 13.81
C ASP A 242 -9.78 35.45 14.14
N GLN A 243 -10.33 34.23 14.23
CA GLN A 243 -11.78 34.00 14.37
C GLN A 243 -12.20 33.49 15.76
N GLY A 244 -11.26 33.18 16.66
CA GLY A 244 -11.55 32.65 17.99
C GLY A 244 -12.03 31.19 18.03
N ILE A 245 -12.07 30.50 16.89
CA ILE A 245 -12.60 29.13 16.74
C ILE A 245 -11.47 28.14 16.52
N ASP A 246 -11.48 27.04 17.27
CA ASP A 246 -10.51 25.95 17.12
C ASP A 246 -11.04 24.87 16.18
N LEU A 247 -10.63 24.91 14.91
CA LEU A 247 -11.10 23.98 13.86
C LEU A 247 -10.77 22.51 14.15
N ARG A 248 -9.80 22.22 15.03
CA ARG A 248 -9.45 20.83 15.42
C ARG A 248 -10.57 20.13 16.17
N LYS A 249 -11.53 20.87 16.72
CA LYS A 249 -12.68 20.32 17.45
C LYS A 249 -13.82 19.88 16.53
N ASP A 250 -13.81 20.33 15.28
CA ASP A 250 -14.79 19.97 14.25
C ASP A 250 -14.17 18.93 13.31
N ARG A 251 -14.72 17.70 13.32
CA ARG A 251 -14.17 16.58 12.53
C ARG A 251 -14.23 16.83 11.03
N MET A 252 -15.28 17.51 10.54
CA MET A 252 -15.41 17.82 9.12
C MET A 252 -14.42 18.92 8.72
N ALA A 253 -14.28 19.96 9.55
CA ALA A 253 -13.31 21.01 9.31
C ALA A 253 -11.87 20.46 9.33
N LEU A 254 -11.53 19.61 10.31
CA LEU A 254 -10.22 18.98 10.43
C LEU A 254 -9.87 18.14 9.20
N GLN A 255 -10.82 17.34 8.69
CA GLN A 255 -10.60 16.56 7.47
C GLN A 255 -10.33 17.46 6.24
N ARG A 256 -11.08 18.56 6.11
CA ARG A 256 -10.85 19.54 5.03
C ARG A 256 -9.51 20.26 5.16
N LEU A 257 -9.08 20.56 6.39
CA LEU A 257 -7.75 21.10 6.67
C LEU A 257 -6.67 20.11 6.25
N LYS A 258 -6.82 18.81 6.55
CA LYS A 258 -5.84 17.79 6.16
C LYS A 258 -5.66 17.72 4.65
N GLU A 259 -6.75 17.65 3.88
CA GLU A 259 -6.67 17.60 2.42
C GLU A 259 -6.06 18.87 1.82
N ALA A 260 -6.41 20.03 2.38
CA ALA A 260 -5.85 21.30 1.91
C ALA A 260 -4.36 21.44 2.27
N ALA A 261 -3.96 20.95 3.44
CA ALA A 261 -2.56 20.94 3.90
C ALA A 261 -1.70 20.02 3.02
N GLU A 262 -2.14 18.78 2.77
CA GLU A 262 -1.43 17.84 1.87
C GLU A 262 -1.27 18.46 0.47
N ARG A 263 -2.36 19.02 -0.09
CA ARG A 263 -2.32 19.66 -1.41
C ARG A 263 -1.35 20.85 -1.44
N ALA A 264 -1.41 21.74 -0.45
CA ALA A 264 -0.53 22.89 -0.37
C ALA A 264 0.95 22.48 -0.24
N LYS A 265 1.25 21.45 0.58
CA LYS A 265 2.59 20.88 0.70
C LYS A 265 3.13 20.38 -0.64
N VAL A 266 2.32 19.64 -1.37
CA VAL A 266 2.69 19.09 -2.68
C VAL A 266 2.91 20.22 -3.70
N GLU A 267 1.99 21.17 -3.80
CA GLU A 267 2.12 22.33 -4.70
C GLU A 267 3.38 23.15 -4.44
N LEU A 268 3.77 23.33 -3.17
CA LEU A 268 4.98 24.06 -2.78
C LEU A 268 6.29 23.35 -3.15
N SER A 269 6.23 22.09 -3.59
CA SER A 269 7.41 21.39 -4.14
C SER A 269 7.81 21.95 -5.51
N SER A 270 6.87 22.53 -6.26
CA SER A 270 7.13 23.22 -7.54
C SER A 270 6.96 24.74 -7.45
N SER A 271 6.02 25.22 -6.64
CA SER A 271 5.67 26.64 -6.50
C SER A 271 6.33 27.30 -5.29
N LEU A 272 6.52 28.63 -5.32
CA LEU A 272 7.08 29.38 -4.18
C LEU A 272 6.03 29.77 -3.14
N GLN A 273 4.76 29.81 -3.52
CA GLN A 273 3.62 30.07 -2.65
C GLN A 273 2.37 29.38 -3.19
N THR A 274 1.39 29.14 -2.32
CA THR A 274 0.05 28.65 -2.66
C THR A 274 -1.00 29.29 -1.74
N GLU A 275 -2.22 29.43 -2.24
CA GLU A 275 -3.36 29.89 -1.46
C GLU A 275 -4.21 28.70 -0.98
N ILE A 276 -4.40 28.64 0.33
CA ILE A 276 -5.29 27.69 0.98
C ILE A 276 -6.63 28.40 1.19
N ASN A 277 -7.60 28.03 0.36
CA ASN A 277 -8.93 28.62 0.35
C ASN A 277 -10.00 27.57 0.66
N LEU A 278 -10.59 27.67 1.85
CA LEU A 278 -11.63 26.79 2.38
C LEU A 278 -12.87 27.62 2.73
N PRO A 279 -13.80 27.79 1.77
CA PRO A 279 -15.04 28.49 2.05
C PRO A 279 -15.96 27.65 2.94
N PHE A 280 -16.75 28.31 3.80
CA PHE A 280 -17.68 27.63 4.71
C PHE A 280 -16.99 26.55 5.55
N ILE A 281 -15.80 26.86 6.08
CA ILE A 281 -15.02 25.88 6.86
C ILE A 281 -15.68 25.56 8.20
N THR A 282 -16.39 26.54 8.78
CA THR A 282 -17.19 26.40 9.99
C THR A 282 -18.23 27.53 10.05
N ALA A 283 -19.03 27.61 11.12
CA ALA A 283 -19.96 28.70 11.35
C ALA A 283 -20.04 29.05 12.85
N ASP A 284 -20.37 30.30 13.16
CA ASP A 284 -20.67 30.78 14.51
C ASP A 284 -21.97 31.60 14.54
N ALA A 285 -22.26 32.27 15.67
CA ALA A 285 -23.45 33.11 15.81
C ALA A 285 -23.50 34.31 14.82
N SER A 286 -22.36 34.71 14.25
CA SER A 286 -22.27 35.77 13.22
C SER A 286 -22.46 35.25 11.80
N GLY A 287 -22.47 33.92 11.61
CA GLY A 287 -22.70 33.28 10.31
C GLY A 287 -21.56 32.37 9.87
N PRO A 288 -21.52 31.99 8.59
CA PRO A 288 -20.48 31.13 8.05
C PRO A 288 -19.10 31.80 8.06
N LYS A 289 -18.06 31.00 8.29
CA LYS A 289 -16.66 31.42 8.29
C LYS A 289 -15.90 30.75 7.16
N HIS A 290 -14.89 31.45 6.65
CA HIS A 290 -14.03 31.02 5.56
C HIS A 290 -12.58 31.09 6.02
N LEU A 291 -11.74 30.16 5.58
CA LEU A 291 -10.30 30.24 5.77
C LEU A 291 -9.66 30.57 4.42
N VAL A 292 -8.95 31.69 4.36
CA VAL A 292 -8.14 32.07 3.20
C VAL A 292 -6.77 32.47 3.71
N MET A 293 -5.75 31.68 3.39
CA MET A 293 -4.38 31.90 3.87
C MET A 293 -3.38 31.59 2.77
N THR A 294 -2.36 32.44 2.61
CA THR A 294 -1.22 32.15 1.73
C THR A 294 -0.13 31.42 2.52
N LEU A 295 0.29 30.26 2.04
CA LEU A 295 1.45 29.54 2.55
C LEU A 295 2.60 29.68 1.55
N THR A 296 3.73 30.22 2.00
CA THR A 296 4.96 30.29 1.21
C THR A 296 5.85 29.06 1.46
N ARG A 297 6.68 28.70 0.49
CA ARG A 297 7.67 27.61 0.65
C ARG A 297 8.59 27.87 1.84
N ALA A 298 9.06 29.11 2.00
CA ALA A 298 9.90 29.49 3.13
C ALA A 298 9.19 29.27 4.49
N LYS A 299 7.88 29.58 4.58
CA LYS A 299 7.11 29.32 5.79
C LYS A 299 6.94 27.81 6.02
N LEU A 300 6.64 27.04 4.99
CA LEU A 300 6.57 25.57 5.09
C LEU A 300 7.90 25.01 5.62
N GLU A 301 9.02 25.39 5.02
CA GLU A 301 10.36 24.94 5.44
C GLU A 301 10.67 25.30 6.91
N GLN A 302 10.22 26.46 7.38
CA GLN A 302 10.31 26.82 8.81
C GLN A 302 9.47 25.91 9.71
N LEU A 303 8.27 25.49 9.27
CA LEU A 303 7.35 24.66 10.06
C LEU A 303 7.83 23.21 10.21
N VAL A 304 8.56 22.70 9.21
CA VAL A 304 8.97 21.28 9.11
C VAL A 304 10.49 21.07 9.19
N GLY A 305 11.28 22.14 9.38
CA GLY A 305 12.74 22.08 9.37
C GLY A 305 13.33 21.09 10.37
N ASP A 306 12.71 20.94 11.55
CA ASP A 306 13.11 19.95 12.54
C ASP A 306 12.79 18.50 12.11
N LEU A 307 11.70 18.28 11.37
CA LEU A 307 11.35 16.97 10.82
C LEU A 307 12.34 16.54 9.73
N ILE A 308 12.75 17.48 8.87
CA ILE A 308 13.78 17.24 7.85
C ILE A 308 15.12 16.92 8.53
N GLU A 309 15.54 17.73 9.49
CA GLU A 309 16.82 17.53 10.19
C GLU A 309 16.84 16.23 11.03
N ARG A 310 15.70 15.77 11.55
CA ARG A 310 15.58 14.44 12.21
C ARG A 310 16.04 13.29 11.32
N THR A 311 15.94 13.41 10.00
CA THR A 311 16.42 12.37 9.05
C THR A 311 17.94 12.27 8.98
N ARG A 312 18.70 13.33 9.34
CA ARG A 312 20.17 13.32 9.30
C ARG A 312 20.75 12.27 10.25
N GLY A 313 20.20 12.16 11.46
CA GLY A 313 20.69 11.25 12.49
C GLY A 313 20.80 9.80 12.01
N PRO A 314 19.70 9.20 11.52
CA PRO A 314 19.74 7.86 10.93
C PRO A 314 20.71 7.74 9.74
N VAL A 315 20.81 8.75 8.86
CA VAL A 315 21.73 8.71 7.71
C VAL A 315 23.19 8.62 8.16
N MET A 316 23.60 9.45 9.12
CA MET A 316 24.96 9.43 9.63
C MET A 316 25.29 8.10 10.33
N LYS A 317 24.32 7.54 11.07
CA LYS A 317 24.47 6.21 11.71
C LYS A 317 24.59 5.08 10.70
N ALA A 318 23.80 5.10 9.62
CA ALA A 318 23.88 4.08 8.58
C ALA A 318 25.24 4.11 7.86
N LEU A 319 25.79 5.31 7.60
CA LEU A 319 27.15 5.46 7.05
C LEU A 319 28.22 4.94 8.02
N GLU A 320 28.12 5.29 9.30
CA GLU A 320 29.03 4.81 10.35
C GLU A 320 28.99 3.28 10.48
N ASP A 321 27.79 2.70 10.58
CA ASP A 321 27.58 1.25 10.69
C ASP A 321 28.09 0.50 9.45
N ALA A 322 27.97 1.09 8.26
CA ALA A 322 28.51 0.52 7.03
C ALA A 322 30.05 0.64 6.93
N GLY A 323 30.68 1.48 7.76
CA GLY A 323 32.11 1.80 7.64
C GLY A 323 32.44 2.63 6.40
N VAL A 324 31.48 3.39 5.88
CA VAL A 324 31.54 4.12 4.61
C VAL A 324 31.45 5.63 4.87
N LYS A 325 32.29 6.44 4.22
CA LYS A 325 32.12 7.91 4.28
C LYS A 325 31.08 8.35 3.26
N ALA A 326 30.42 9.48 3.51
CA ALA A 326 29.45 10.05 2.56
C ALA A 326 30.06 10.31 1.16
N SER A 327 31.37 10.58 1.09
CA SER A 327 32.14 10.73 -0.16
C SER A 327 32.32 9.44 -0.95
N ASP A 328 32.25 8.30 -0.28
CA ASP A 328 32.50 6.97 -0.87
C ASP A 328 31.23 6.40 -1.51
N VAL A 329 30.06 6.92 -1.13
CA VAL A 329 28.78 6.59 -1.77
C VAL A 329 28.80 7.10 -3.21
N ASN A 330 28.62 6.22 -4.19
CA ASN A 330 28.60 6.54 -5.61
C ASN A 330 27.32 7.28 -6.00
N GLU A 331 26.16 6.75 -5.61
CA GLU A 331 24.84 7.27 -6.01
C GLU A 331 23.89 7.34 -4.82
N VAL A 332 23.01 8.35 -4.82
CA VAL A 332 21.97 8.50 -3.79
C VAL A 332 20.61 8.39 -4.46
N VAL A 333 19.87 7.34 -4.14
CA VAL A 333 18.56 7.04 -4.73
C VAL A 333 17.48 7.58 -3.80
N LEU A 334 16.65 8.50 -4.30
CA LEU A 334 15.51 9.03 -3.54
C LEU A 334 14.25 8.19 -3.80
N VAL A 335 13.58 7.79 -2.73
CA VAL A 335 12.37 6.98 -2.75
C VAL A 335 11.31 7.64 -1.88
N GLY A 336 10.04 7.49 -2.24
CA GLY A 336 8.91 8.05 -1.50
C GLY A 336 8.60 9.50 -1.86
N GLY A 337 7.31 9.81 -2.01
CA GLY A 337 6.84 11.10 -2.51
C GLY A 337 7.26 12.32 -1.68
N GLN A 338 7.58 12.17 -0.39
CA GLN A 338 8.01 13.28 0.46
C GLN A 338 9.45 13.74 0.14
N THR A 339 10.24 12.94 -0.58
CA THR A 339 11.55 13.34 -1.12
C THR A 339 11.47 14.36 -2.26
N ARG A 340 10.27 14.59 -2.83
CA ARG A 340 10.05 15.62 -3.86
C ARG A 340 10.19 17.05 -3.32
N MET A 341 10.17 17.22 -1.99
CA MET A 341 10.34 18.53 -1.36
C MET A 341 11.76 19.08 -1.55
N PRO A 342 11.95 20.31 -2.11
CA PRO A 342 13.28 20.87 -2.36
C PRO A 342 14.21 20.87 -1.14
N ALA A 343 13.71 21.23 0.04
CA ALA A 343 14.54 21.25 1.26
C ALA A 343 15.07 19.86 1.68
N VAL A 344 14.35 18.78 1.36
CA VAL A 344 14.82 17.40 1.60
C VAL A 344 15.96 17.07 0.63
N ILE A 345 15.81 17.42 -0.64
CA ILE A 345 16.86 17.26 -1.66
C ILE A 345 18.12 18.06 -1.28
N GLU A 346 17.95 19.30 -0.82
CA GLU A 346 19.06 20.13 -0.33
C GLU A 346 19.78 19.51 0.88
N LEU A 347 19.03 18.92 1.83
CA LEU A 347 19.64 18.21 2.96
C LEU A 347 20.48 17.02 2.46
N VAL A 348 19.93 16.20 1.57
CA VAL A 348 20.62 15.04 0.99
C VAL A 348 21.89 15.50 0.26
N ARG A 349 21.80 16.55 -0.56
CA ARG A 349 22.96 17.14 -1.26
C ARG A 349 24.02 17.62 -0.27
N LYS A 350 23.64 18.25 0.84
CA LYS A 350 24.58 18.70 1.88
C LYS A 350 25.28 17.54 2.59
N ILE A 351 24.59 16.41 2.77
CA ILE A 351 25.17 15.22 3.44
C ILE A 351 26.17 14.52 2.52
N PHE A 352 25.75 14.21 1.28
CA PHE A 352 26.52 13.37 0.36
C PHE A 352 27.43 14.16 -0.60
N GLY A 353 27.28 15.48 -0.67
CA GLY A 353 28.08 16.34 -1.53
C GLY A 353 27.81 16.15 -3.03
N LYS A 354 26.67 15.56 -3.41
CA LYS A 354 26.31 15.25 -4.80
C LYS A 354 24.81 15.37 -5.06
N GLU A 355 24.45 15.48 -6.34
CA GLU A 355 23.06 15.41 -6.78
C GLU A 355 22.52 13.98 -6.59
N PRO A 356 21.31 13.83 -6.03
CA PRO A 356 20.65 12.53 -6.01
C PRO A 356 20.28 12.05 -7.42
N HIS A 357 20.21 10.74 -7.57
CA HIS A 357 19.87 10.04 -8.79
C HIS A 357 18.45 10.39 -9.26
N LYS A 358 18.29 10.66 -10.56
CA LYS A 358 17.01 11.07 -11.17
C LYS A 358 16.39 10.00 -12.09
N GLY A 359 17.06 8.87 -12.30
CA GLY A 359 16.63 7.83 -13.24
C GLY A 359 15.56 6.87 -12.71
N VAL A 360 15.16 6.99 -11.44
CA VAL A 360 14.09 6.17 -10.86
C VAL A 360 12.87 7.00 -10.51
N ASN A 361 11.68 6.43 -10.67
CA ASN A 361 10.45 7.05 -10.21
C ASN A 361 10.27 6.76 -8.70
N PRO A 362 10.32 7.78 -7.82
CA PRO A 362 10.29 7.58 -6.37
C PRO A 362 8.98 6.97 -5.85
N ASP A 363 7.89 7.02 -6.64
CA ASP A 363 6.59 6.46 -6.25
C ASP A 363 6.41 5.00 -6.69
N GLU A 364 7.21 4.50 -7.63
CA GLU A 364 7.00 3.19 -8.28
C GLU A 364 8.15 2.20 -8.08
N VAL A 365 9.36 2.71 -7.83
CA VAL A 365 10.60 1.94 -7.79
C VAL A 365 10.56 0.78 -6.78
N VAL A 366 9.83 0.95 -5.68
CA VAL A 366 9.64 -0.08 -4.65
C VAL A 366 8.80 -1.25 -5.18
N ALA A 367 7.67 -0.98 -5.85
CA ALA A 367 6.83 -2.03 -6.43
C ALA A 367 7.53 -2.76 -7.56
N ILE A 368 8.28 -2.03 -8.41
CA ILE A 368 9.14 -2.61 -9.46
C ILE A 368 10.14 -3.59 -8.83
N GLY A 369 10.83 -3.18 -7.76
CA GLY A 369 11.74 -4.04 -7.02
C GLY A 369 11.09 -5.29 -6.44
N ALA A 370 9.88 -5.16 -5.89
CA ALA A 370 9.11 -6.29 -5.40
C ALA A 370 8.73 -7.27 -6.51
N ALA A 371 8.40 -6.77 -7.71
CA ALA A 371 8.13 -7.61 -8.88
C ALA A 371 9.39 -8.35 -9.36
N ILE A 372 10.55 -7.67 -9.39
CA ILE A 372 11.85 -8.30 -9.68
C ILE A 372 12.13 -9.42 -8.69
N GLN A 373 11.93 -9.19 -7.40
CA GLN A 373 12.07 -10.24 -6.38
C GLN A 373 11.13 -11.43 -6.63
N GLY A 374 9.91 -11.17 -7.06
CA GLY A 374 8.97 -12.22 -7.50
C GLY A 374 9.51 -13.02 -8.68
N GLY A 375 10.06 -12.34 -9.69
CA GLY A 375 10.73 -12.95 -10.85
C GLY A 375 11.93 -13.81 -10.47
N VAL A 376 12.75 -13.37 -9.51
CA VAL A 376 13.87 -14.16 -8.96
C VAL A 376 13.38 -15.45 -8.30
N LEU A 377 12.32 -15.38 -7.49
CA LEU A 377 11.74 -16.56 -6.83
C LEU A 377 11.12 -17.56 -7.81
N LYS A 378 10.71 -17.10 -9.00
CA LYS A 378 10.20 -17.94 -10.09
C LYS A 378 11.26 -18.38 -11.10
N GLY A 379 12.49 -17.88 -10.97
CA GLY A 379 13.57 -18.15 -11.93
C GLY A 379 13.41 -17.45 -13.28
N GLU A 380 12.51 -16.46 -13.37
CA GLU A 380 12.32 -15.60 -14.55
C GLU A 380 13.42 -14.54 -14.64
N VAL A 381 13.91 -14.07 -13.49
CA VAL A 381 15.08 -13.20 -13.36
C VAL A 381 16.25 -14.03 -12.82
N LYS A 382 17.36 -14.04 -13.54
CA LYS A 382 18.56 -14.82 -13.20
C LYS A 382 19.69 -13.92 -12.71
N ASP A 383 20.69 -14.55 -12.10
CA ASP A 383 21.95 -13.89 -11.71
C ASP A 383 21.77 -12.71 -10.74
N VAL A 384 20.72 -12.75 -9.92
CA VAL A 384 20.48 -11.80 -8.82
C VAL A 384 20.59 -12.53 -7.48
N LEU A 385 21.55 -12.11 -6.65
CA LEU A 385 21.71 -12.57 -5.28
C LEU A 385 21.47 -11.41 -4.31
N LEU A 386 20.44 -11.54 -3.48
CA LEU A 386 20.11 -10.56 -2.47
C LEU A 386 20.60 -11.01 -1.09
N LEU A 387 21.43 -10.17 -0.46
CA LEU A 387 21.95 -10.32 0.90
C LEU A 387 21.44 -9.16 1.76
N ASP A 388 20.35 -9.38 2.48
CA ASP A 388 19.76 -8.40 3.40
C ASP A 388 20.33 -8.55 4.81
N VAL A 389 19.96 -7.67 5.75
CA VAL A 389 20.44 -7.66 7.13
C VAL A 389 19.30 -7.54 8.15
N THR A 390 19.54 -7.96 9.39
CA THR A 390 18.64 -7.62 10.51
C THR A 390 18.84 -6.17 10.97
N PRO A 391 17.81 -5.31 11.07
CA PRO A 391 17.96 -3.89 11.40
C PRO A 391 18.28 -3.62 12.88
N LEU A 392 18.06 -4.60 13.76
CA LEU A 392 18.20 -4.46 15.22
C LEU A 392 18.94 -5.65 15.80
N SER A 393 19.74 -5.40 16.84
CA SER A 393 20.45 -6.45 17.55
C SER A 393 19.48 -7.37 18.28
N LEU A 394 19.78 -8.67 18.29
CA LEU A 394 19.03 -9.71 18.97
C LEU A 394 19.88 -10.33 20.07
N GLY A 395 19.27 -10.56 21.22
CA GLY A 395 19.98 -11.00 22.40
C GLY A 395 19.08 -11.63 23.46
N VAL A 396 19.68 -11.97 24.59
CA VAL A 396 18.99 -12.52 25.77
C VAL A 396 19.24 -11.68 27.01
N GLU A 397 18.28 -11.67 27.94
CA GLU A 397 18.49 -11.12 29.28
C GLU A 397 19.39 -12.06 30.08
N THR A 398 20.46 -11.51 30.65
CA THR A 398 21.37 -12.21 31.54
C THR A 398 21.28 -11.68 32.97
N LEU A 399 21.95 -12.36 33.91
CA LEU A 399 22.01 -11.95 35.32
C LEU A 399 22.36 -10.46 35.45
N GLY A 400 21.58 -9.73 36.27
CA GLY A 400 21.71 -8.28 36.42
C GLY A 400 20.79 -7.44 35.54
N GLY A 401 19.91 -8.07 34.73
CA GLY A 401 18.93 -7.36 33.91
C GLY A 401 19.54 -6.66 32.69
N VAL A 402 20.67 -7.20 32.20
CA VAL A 402 21.44 -6.66 31.07
C VAL A 402 21.11 -7.47 29.81
N MET A 403 21.07 -6.81 28.65
CA MET A 403 20.94 -7.48 27.35
C MET A 403 22.31 -7.92 26.86
N THR A 404 22.49 -9.23 26.69
CA THR A 404 23.66 -9.80 26.00
C THR A 404 23.30 -10.03 24.53
N LYS A 405 23.97 -9.32 23.61
CA LYS A 405 23.72 -9.36 22.16
C LYS A 405 24.41 -10.58 21.53
N LEU A 406 23.64 -11.42 20.84
CA LEU A 406 24.15 -12.60 20.11
C LEU A 406 24.32 -12.32 18.61
N ILE A 407 23.36 -11.62 18.03
CA ILE A 407 23.37 -11.18 16.64
C ILE A 407 23.29 -9.66 16.65
N PRO A 408 24.40 -8.94 16.38
CA PRO A 408 24.37 -7.50 16.25
C PRO A 408 23.47 -7.04 15.08
N ARG A 409 22.93 -5.83 15.17
CA ARG A 409 22.28 -5.17 14.02
C ARG A 409 23.21 -5.14 12.80
N ASN A 410 22.62 -5.07 11.62
CA ASN A 410 23.29 -5.11 10.32
C ASN A 410 24.04 -6.42 10.02
N THR A 411 23.79 -7.49 10.79
CA THR A 411 24.28 -8.83 10.43
C THR A 411 23.50 -9.35 9.22
N THR A 412 24.19 -9.79 8.17
CA THR A 412 23.61 -10.39 6.96
C THR A 412 22.76 -11.61 7.32
N ILE A 413 21.58 -11.73 6.69
CA ILE A 413 20.64 -12.84 6.86
C ILE A 413 20.52 -13.65 5.56
N PRO A 414 20.28 -14.99 5.64
CA PRO A 414 20.09 -15.78 6.85
C PRO A 414 21.38 -15.99 7.67
N VAL A 415 21.25 -16.10 9.00
CA VAL A 415 22.39 -16.29 9.90
C VAL A 415 22.03 -17.17 11.09
N ARG A 416 23.01 -17.93 11.56
CA ARG A 416 22.91 -18.74 12.78
C ARG A 416 24.05 -18.42 13.74
N LYS A 417 23.71 -18.11 14.99
CA LYS A 417 24.67 -17.88 16.08
C LYS A 417 24.32 -18.72 17.29
N THR A 418 25.33 -19.25 17.94
CA THR A 418 25.18 -20.11 19.12
C THR A 418 26.10 -19.60 20.22
N GLU A 419 25.58 -19.46 21.42
CA GLU A 419 26.32 -19.06 22.61
C GLU A 419 25.96 -19.96 23.80
N ILE A 420 26.92 -20.18 24.69
CA ILE A 420 26.74 -21.06 25.86
C ILE A 420 26.53 -20.18 27.09
N PHE A 421 25.38 -20.36 27.73
CA PHE A 421 25.02 -19.79 29.01
C PHE A 421 25.08 -20.86 30.11
N SER A 422 24.95 -20.44 31.37
CA SER A 422 24.91 -21.34 32.52
C SER A 422 23.88 -20.87 33.56
N THR A 423 23.55 -21.74 34.51
CA THR A 423 22.72 -21.41 35.68
C THR A 423 23.34 -20.34 36.57
N ALA A 424 22.49 -19.51 37.14
CA ALA A 424 22.86 -18.43 38.07
C ALA A 424 22.85 -18.88 39.54
N GLU A 425 22.13 -19.97 39.86
CA GLU A 425 21.96 -20.50 41.20
C GLU A 425 22.34 -21.99 41.29
N ASP A 426 22.73 -22.42 42.50
CA ASP A 426 23.07 -23.83 42.76
C ASP A 426 21.82 -24.70 42.66
N ASN A 427 21.95 -25.87 42.03
CA ASN A 427 20.85 -26.82 41.82
C ASN A 427 19.63 -26.24 41.09
N GLN A 428 19.83 -25.19 40.29
CA GLN A 428 18.80 -24.59 39.45
C GLN A 428 18.27 -25.62 38.44
N SER A 429 17.01 -26.04 38.62
CA SER A 429 16.37 -27.09 37.83
C SER A 429 15.78 -26.61 36.50
N ALA A 430 15.77 -25.29 36.25
CA ALA A 430 15.31 -24.70 35.01
C ALA A 430 15.92 -23.32 34.75
N VAL A 431 16.13 -22.97 33.49
CA VAL A 431 16.62 -21.64 33.05
C VAL A 431 15.55 -20.96 32.21
N GLU A 432 15.19 -19.72 32.59
CA GLU A 432 14.35 -18.85 31.76
C GLU A 432 15.22 -18.12 30.74
N ILE A 433 14.82 -18.16 29.48
CA ILE A 433 15.46 -17.45 28.37
C ILE A 433 14.49 -16.38 27.91
N HIS A 434 14.86 -15.13 28.18
CA HIS A 434 14.11 -13.95 27.74
C HIS A 434 14.82 -13.34 26.55
N VAL A 435 14.17 -13.39 25.39
CA VAL A 435 14.71 -12.93 24.11
C VAL A 435 14.29 -11.48 23.86
N LEU A 436 15.24 -10.64 23.45
CA LEU A 436 15.04 -9.21 23.24
C LEU A 436 15.59 -8.73 21.89
N GLN A 437 15.04 -7.61 21.42
CA GLN A 437 15.50 -6.87 20.26
C GLN A 437 15.74 -5.40 20.62
N GLY A 438 16.91 -4.87 20.28
CA GLY A 438 17.25 -3.46 20.50
C GLY A 438 18.71 -3.19 20.82
N GLU A 439 19.03 -1.90 21.00
CA GLU A 439 20.41 -1.42 21.15
C GLU A 439 20.77 -0.97 22.57
N ARG A 440 19.81 -0.94 23.50
CA ARG A 440 20.01 -0.46 24.86
C ARG A 440 20.74 -1.52 25.70
N GLU A 441 21.51 -1.10 26.70
CA GLU A 441 22.26 -2.03 27.55
C GLU A 441 21.35 -2.81 28.53
N LEU A 442 20.34 -2.15 29.11
CA LEU A 442 19.43 -2.78 30.05
C LEU A 442 18.29 -3.49 29.32
N ALA A 443 17.99 -4.72 29.72
CA ALA A 443 16.96 -5.56 29.10
C ALA A 443 15.58 -4.87 29.09
N ARG A 444 15.20 -4.20 30.19
CA ARG A 444 13.93 -3.47 30.32
C ARG A 444 13.70 -2.34 29.31
N ASP A 445 14.78 -1.83 28.72
CA ASP A 445 14.73 -0.71 27.77
C ASP A 445 14.67 -1.19 26.31
N ASN A 446 14.74 -2.49 26.08
CA ASN A 446 14.65 -3.13 24.77
C ASN A 446 13.29 -3.79 24.57
N LYS A 447 12.98 -4.14 23.32
CA LYS A 447 11.74 -4.83 22.99
C LYS A 447 11.85 -6.30 23.39
N SER A 448 11.04 -6.73 24.35
CA SER A 448 10.84 -8.16 24.63
C SER A 448 10.17 -8.83 23.43
N LEU A 449 10.77 -9.92 22.94
CA LEU A 449 10.23 -10.76 21.86
C LEU A 449 9.53 -12.01 22.38
N GLY A 450 10.03 -12.59 23.48
CA GLY A 450 9.43 -13.78 24.07
C GLY A 450 10.23 -14.33 25.25
N ARG A 451 9.59 -15.21 26.03
CA ARG A 451 10.21 -15.93 27.15
C ARG A 451 9.86 -17.40 27.06
N PHE A 452 10.84 -18.26 27.31
CA PHE A 452 10.61 -19.69 27.42
C PHE A 452 11.56 -20.30 28.44
N ARG A 453 11.17 -21.44 29.00
CA ARG A 453 11.87 -22.07 30.13
C ARG A 453 12.38 -23.44 29.71
N LEU A 454 13.68 -23.65 29.82
CA LEU A 454 14.29 -24.96 29.66
C LEU A 454 14.26 -25.68 31.01
N GLU A 455 13.48 -26.75 31.11
CA GLU A 455 13.24 -27.48 32.36
C GLU A 455 14.00 -28.80 32.49
N GLY A 456 14.23 -29.18 33.74
CA GLY A 456 14.83 -30.43 34.15
C GLY A 456 16.31 -30.52 33.84
N ILE A 457 16.99 -29.41 34.14
CA ILE A 457 18.44 -29.34 34.25
C ILE A 457 18.86 -30.16 35.48
N PRO A 458 19.82 -31.09 35.35
CA PRO A 458 20.33 -31.86 36.49
C PRO A 458 20.88 -30.96 37.61
N PRO A 459 20.72 -31.34 38.90
CA PRO A 459 21.32 -30.59 40.01
C PRO A 459 22.84 -30.50 39.87
N ALA A 460 23.36 -29.28 39.78
CA ALA A 460 24.78 -28.98 39.72
C ALA A 460 25.07 -27.61 40.36
N PRO A 461 26.31 -27.34 40.81
CA PRO A 461 26.70 -26.00 41.24
C PRO A 461 26.45 -24.96 40.13
N ARG A 462 26.15 -23.71 40.51
CA ARG A 462 26.02 -22.60 39.55
C ARG A 462 27.26 -22.50 38.67
N GLY A 463 27.08 -22.11 37.40
CA GLY A 463 28.19 -22.01 36.45
C GLY A 463 28.61 -23.33 35.78
N VAL A 464 28.07 -24.48 36.21
CA VAL A 464 28.44 -25.81 35.66
C VAL A 464 27.54 -26.25 34.49
N PRO A 465 26.19 -26.15 34.55
CA PRO A 465 25.34 -26.52 33.43
C PRO A 465 25.66 -25.73 32.16
N GLN A 466 25.79 -26.41 31.03
CA GLN A 466 26.07 -25.78 29.73
C GLN A 466 24.78 -25.69 28.91
N ILE A 467 24.18 -24.50 28.92
CA ILE A 467 22.94 -24.21 28.19
C ILE A 467 23.32 -23.55 26.87
N GLU A 468 23.29 -24.32 25.79
CA GLU A 468 23.54 -23.85 24.44
C GLU A 468 22.29 -23.14 23.90
N VAL A 469 22.38 -21.84 23.65
CA VAL A 469 21.30 -21.04 23.06
C VAL A 469 21.69 -20.66 21.64
N THR A 470 20.87 -21.07 20.68
CA THR A 470 21.05 -20.84 19.24
C THR A 470 19.97 -19.90 18.73
N PHE A 471 20.39 -18.83 18.08
CA PHE A 471 19.56 -17.90 17.32
C PHE A 471 19.75 -18.19 15.84
N ASP A 472 18.67 -18.41 15.12
CA ASP A 472 18.65 -18.71 13.69
C ASP A 472 17.65 -17.75 13.02
N ILE A 473 18.13 -16.90 12.12
CA ILE A 473 17.31 -15.93 11.38
C ILE A 473 17.23 -16.39 9.94
N ASP A 474 16.01 -16.59 9.42
CA ASP A 474 15.78 -17.03 8.05
C ASP A 474 15.89 -15.87 7.02
N ALA A 475 15.69 -16.18 5.74
CA ALA A 475 15.73 -15.20 4.65
C ALA A 475 14.56 -14.18 4.65
N ASN A 476 13.54 -14.38 5.50
CA ASN A 476 12.45 -13.43 5.73
C ASN A 476 12.71 -12.55 6.97
N GLY A 477 13.80 -12.79 7.69
CA GLY A 477 14.10 -12.11 8.95
C GLY A 477 13.38 -12.72 10.17
N ILE A 478 12.80 -13.92 10.05
CA ILE A 478 12.08 -14.60 11.14
C ILE A 478 13.08 -15.30 12.07
N LEU A 479 12.92 -15.10 13.39
CA LEU A 479 13.82 -15.64 14.41
C LEU A 479 13.34 -16.97 15.00
N HIS A 480 14.19 -17.99 14.92
CA HIS A 480 14.06 -19.24 15.66
C HIS A 480 15.10 -19.26 16.79
N VAL A 481 14.65 -19.46 18.03
CA VAL A 481 15.54 -19.59 19.19
C VAL A 481 15.42 -20.99 19.78
N THR A 482 16.54 -21.70 19.86
CA THR A 482 16.63 -23.04 20.46
C THR A 482 17.56 -23.00 21.65
N ALA A 483 17.16 -23.60 22.76
CA ALA A 483 17.99 -23.78 23.93
C ALA A 483 18.14 -25.26 24.25
N ARG A 484 19.37 -25.70 24.48
CA ARG A 484 19.70 -27.10 24.73
C ARG A 484 20.67 -27.23 25.88
N ASP A 485 20.32 -28.05 26.87
CA ASP A 485 21.29 -28.47 27.88
C ASP A 485 22.19 -29.55 27.28
N LYS A 486 23.50 -29.30 27.22
CA LYS A 486 24.47 -30.23 26.63
C LYS A 486 24.63 -31.51 27.45
N ALA A 487 24.35 -31.50 28.75
CA ALA A 487 24.52 -32.66 29.61
C ALA A 487 23.35 -33.65 29.47
N SER A 488 22.11 -33.18 29.60
CA SER A 488 20.92 -34.02 29.46
C SER A 488 20.46 -34.23 28.01
N GLY A 489 20.93 -33.38 27.09
CA GLY A 489 20.47 -33.35 25.70
C GLY A 489 19.06 -32.79 25.53
N ARG A 490 18.39 -32.37 26.62
CA ARG A 490 17.06 -31.77 26.59
C ARG A 490 17.12 -30.45 25.86
N GLU A 491 16.15 -30.24 24.98
CA GLU A 491 15.99 -29.01 24.24
C GLU A 491 14.61 -28.42 24.45
N GLN A 492 14.55 -27.10 24.41
CA GLN A 492 13.34 -26.33 24.24
C GLN A 492 13.59 -25.33 23.15
N LYS A 493 12.64 -25.22 22.22
CA LYS A 493 12.71 -24.25 21.14
C LYS A 493 11.48 -23.37 21.20
N ILE A 494 11.71 -22.10 20.98
CA ILE A 494 10.67 -21.15 20.64
C ILE A 494 10.94 -20.72 19.20
N THR A 495 9.97 -20.92 18.33
CA THR A 495 9.95 -20.10 17.12
C THR A 495 9.35 -18.78 17.55
N ILE A 496 10.16 -17.73 17.51
CA ILE A 496 9.63 -16.38 17.66
C ILE A 496 9.05 -16.02 16.30
N THR A 497 7.92 -16.64 16.00
CA THR A 497 6.93 -16.00 15.15
C THR A 497 6.35 -14.91 16.01
N SER A 498 6.68 -13.65 15.76
CA SER A 498 5.88 -12.60 16.37
C SER A 498 4.42 -12.89 16.07
N THR A 499 3.61 -13.13 17.09
CA THR A 499 2.17 -13.04 16.89
C THR A 499 1.91 -11.63 16.41
N SER A 500 1.29 -11.45 15.25
CA SER A 500 0.82 -10.14 14.73
C SER A 500 -0.18 -9.43 15.66
N GLY A 501 -0.43 -10.03 16.83
CA GLY A 501 -1.61 -9.84 17.64
C GLY A 501 -2.75 -10.79 17.28
N LEU A 502 -2.64 -11.54 16.18
CA LEU A 502 -3.67 -12.47 15.70
C LEU A 502 -3.21 -13.92 15.92
N SER A 503 -4.12 -14.74 16.44
CA SER A 503 -4.00 -16.19 16.43
C SER A 503 -4.26 -16.76 15.03
N GLN A 504 -3.78 -17.97 14.75
CA GLN A 504 -4.06 -18.64 13.48
C GLN A 504 -5.58 -18.81 13.25
N GLU A 505 -6.34 -19.12 14.30
CA GLU A 505 -7.80 -19.21 14.24
C GLU A 505 -8.45 -17.87 13.87
N GLU A 506 -7.93 -16.76 14.40
CA GLU A 506 -8.39 -15.41 14.01
C GLU A 506 -8.05 -15.09 12.57
N VAL A 507 -6.84 -15.41 12.09
CA VAL A 507 -6.45 -15.22 10.69
C VAL A 507 -7.34 -16.03 9.76
N GLU A 508 -7.58 -17.31 10.06
CA GLU A 508 -8.48 -18.16 9.27
C GLU A 508 -9.93 -17.65 9.28
N ARG A 509 -10.41 -17.14 10.42
CA ARG A 509 -11.72 -16.47 10.50
C ARG A 509 -11.75 -15.23 9.62
N MET A 510 -10.72 -14.40 9.68
CA MET A 510 -10.61 -13.18 8.87
C MET A 510 -10.52 -13.48 7.38
N VAL A 511 -9.82 -14.55 6.98
CA VAL A 511 -9.81 -15.05 5.59
C VAL A 511 -11.24 -15.38 5.15
N ARG A 512 -12.00 -16.15 5.94
CA ARG A 512 -13.40 -16.49 5.63
C ARG A 512 -14.30 -15.25 5.54
N GLU A 513 -14.15 -14.31 6.46
CA GLU A 513 -14.90 -13.04 6.43
C GLU A 513 -14.53 -12.20 5.19
N ALA A 514 -13.25 -12.16 4.83
CA ALA A 514 -12.76 -11.45 3.66
C ALA A 514 -13.25 -12.07 2.34
N GLU A 515 -13.39 -13.41 2.27
CA GLU A 515 -14.01 -14.13 1.16
C GLU A 515 -15.52 -13.86 1.04
N LEU A 516 -16.24 -13.85 2.17
CA LEU A 516 -17.65 -13.46 2.22
C LEU A 516 -17.87 -12.05 1.69
N HIS A 517 -17.09 -11.08 2.16
CA HIS A 517 -17.18 -9.70 1.68
C HIS A 517 -16.81 -9.57 0.19
N ALA A 518 -15.83 -10.33 -0.29
CA ALA A 518 -15.53 -10.36 -1.72
C ALA A 518 -16.70 -10.91 -2.56
N GLN A 519 -17.47 -11.86 -2.02
CA GLN A 519 -18.69 -12.36 -2.67
C GLN A 519 -19.81 -11.32 -2.66
N GLU A 520 -20.02 -10.63 -1.54
CA GLU A 520 -20.99 -9.52 -1.42
C GLU A 520 -20.67 -8.39 -2.41
N ASP A 521 -19.40 -7.97 -2.48
CA ASP A 521 -18.94 -6.95 -3.42
C ASP A 521 -19.17 -7.37 -4.87
N ARG A 522 -18.94 -8.65 -5.20
CA ARG A 522 -19.21 -9.19 -6.54
C ARG A 522 -20.69 -9.15 -6.89
N GLN A 523 -21.56 -9.61 -5.99
CA GLN A 523 -23.01 -9.56 -6.21
C GLN A 523 -23.51 -8.13 -6.39
N ARG A 524 -22.99 -7.19 -5.59
CA ARG A 524 -23.36 -5.78 -5.69
C ARG A 524 -22.88 -5.15 -6.99
N ARG A 525 -21.68 -5.52 -7.46
CA ARG A 525 -21.18 -5.12 -8.77
C ARG A 525 -22.07 -5.64 -9.90
N GLU A 526 -22.45 -6.91 -9.87
CA GLU A 526 -23.37 -7.51 -10.86
C GLU A 526 -24.73 -6.80 -10.87
N GLU A 527 -25.24 -6.42 -9.69
CA GLU A 527 -26.46 -5.62 -9.56
C GLU A 527 -26.32 -4.24 -10.22
N ILE A 528 -25.22 -3.53 -9.98
CA ILE A 528 -24.95 -2.21 -10.58
C ILE A 528 -24.78 -2.32 -12.10
N GLU A 529 -24.02 -3.31 -12.59
CA GLU A 529 -23.81 -3.54 -14.02
C GLU A 529 -25.13 -3.85 -14.74
N MET A 530 -25.99 -4.67 -14.15
CA MET A 530 -27.32 -4.97 -14.70
C MET A 530 -28.21 -3.72 -14.75
N ARG A 531 -28.20 -2.88 -13.70
CA ARG A 531 -28.94 -1.62 -13.70
C ARG A 531 -28.43 -0.66 -14.79
N ASN A 532 -27.11 -0.51 -14.91
CA ASN A 532 -26.51 0.34 -15.94
C ASN A 532 -26.82 -0.16 -17.35
N ARG A 533 -26.81 -1.48 -17.56
CA ARG A 533 -27.22 -2.09 -18.83
C ARG A 533 -28.68 -1.79 -19.16
N ALA A 534 -29.58 -1.97 -18.19
CA ALA A 534 -31.00 -1.71 -18.36
C ALA A 534 -31.28 -0.22 -18.65
N ASP A 535 -30.61 0.69 -17.94
CA ASP A 535 -30.72 2.14 -18.18
C ASP A 535 -30.21 2.54 -19.57
N SER A 536 -29.06 2.01 -19.97
CA SER A 536 -28.49 2.22 -21.31
C SER A 536 -29.40 1.70 -22.42
N LEU A 537 -30.01 0.52 -22.21
CA LEU A 537 -30.95 -0.08 -23.15
C LEU A 537 -32.23 0.78 -23.28
N ALA A 538 -32.77 1.26 -22.16
CA ALA A 538 -33.92 2.17 -22.16
C ALA A 538 -33.63 3.45 -22.96
N TYR A 539 -32.47 4.07 -22.72
CA TYR A 539 -32.02 5.25 -23.46
C TYR A 539 -31.83 4.97 -24.97
N GLN A 540 -31.22 3.84 -25.31
CA GLN A 540 -31.04 3.44 -26.72
C GLN A 540 -32.39 3.21 -27.42
N ALA A 541 -33.36 2.63 -26.71
CA ALA A 541 -34.71 2.44 -27.24
C ALA A 541 -35.43 3.77 -27.48
N GLU A 542 -35.36 4.71 -26.52
CA GLU A 542 -35.90 6.07 -26.65
C GLU A 542 -35.31 6.79 -27.88
N ARG A 543 -33.98 6.74 -28.04
CA ARG A 543 -33.30 7.33 -29.20
C ARG A 543 -33.68 6.65 -30.51
N THR A 544 -33.73 5.33 -30.52
CA THR A 544 -34.13 4.57 -31.72
C THR A 544 -35.53 4.99 -32.15
N LEU A 545 -36.50 5.08 -31.24
CA LEU A 545 -37.87 5.54 -31.54
C LEU A 545 -37.93 6.97 -32.12
N GLN A 546 -37.01 7.85 -31.74
CA GLN A 546 -36.88 9.17 -32.36
C GLN A 546 -36.34 9.06 -33.78
N ASP A 547 -35.30 8.24 -34.00
CA ASP A 547 -34.62 8.10 -35.29
C ASP A 547 -35.48 7.39 -36.36
N VAL A 548 -36.28 6.37 -36.00
CA VAL A 548 -37.17 5.69 -36.97
C VAL A 548 -38.42 6.49 -37.32
N GLY A 549 -38.83 7.47 -36.50
CA GLY A 549 -40.00 8.32 -36.78
C GLY A 549 -41.25 7.50 -37.13
N ASP A 550 -41.85 7.79 -38.30
CA ASP A 550 -43.08 7.14 -38.78
C ASP A 550 -42.85 5.82 -39.55
N LYS A 551 -41.61 5.30 -39.59
CA LYS A 551 -41.27 4.08 -40.36
C LYS A 551 -41.69 2.77 -39.68
N ILE A 552 -42.19 2.84 -38.44
CA ILE A 552 -42.66 1.70 -37.67
C ILE A 552 -44.15 1.84 -37.36
N SER A 553 -44.83 0.72 -37.11
CA SER A 553 -46.25 0.75 -36.79
C SER A 553 -46.52 1.47 -35.47
N ALA A 554 -47.64 2.19 -35.37
CA ALA A 554 -48.07 2.84 -34.14
C ALA A 554 -48.23 1.86 -32.96
N SER A 555 -48.62 0.61 -33.27
CA SER A 555 -48.66 -0.49 -32.31
C SER A 555 -47.28 -0.84 -31.76
N LEU A 556 -46.26 -0.97 -32.61
CA LEU A 556 -44.91 -1.31 -32.17
C LEU A 556 -44.28 -0.14 -31.40
N ARG A 557 -44.49 1.10 -31.84
CA ARG A 557 -44.06 2.30 -31.13
C ARG A 557 -44.60 2.32 -29.69
N SER A 558 -45.92 2.15 -29.52
CA SER A 558 -46.54 2.11 -28.20
C SER A 558 -46.03 0.97 -27.33
N GLU A 559 -45.76 -0.20 -27.92
CA GLU A 559 -45.22 -1.36 -27.20
C GLU A 559 -43.81 -1.08 -26.67
N VAL A 560 -42.95 -0.44 -27.47
CA VAL A 560 -41.59 -0.08 -27.04
C VAL A 560 -41.62 0.99 -25.95
N GLU A 561 -42.45 2.02 -26.09
CA GLU A 561 -42.62 3.07 -25.07
C GLU A 561 -43.08 2.50 -23.72
N GLU A 562 -44.00 1.53 -23.74
CA GLU A 562 -44.48 0.84 -22.54
C GLU A 562 -43.37 -0.01 -21.90
N ARG A 563 -42.55 -0.71 -22.70
CA ARG A 563 -41.41 -1.50 -22.20
C ARG A 563 -40.30 -0.62 -21.65
N VAL A 564 -40.01 0.52 -22.27
CA VAL A 564 -39.08 1.53 -21.73
C VAL A 564 -39.56 2.00 -20.36
N LYS A 565 -40.85 2.34 -20.23
CA LYS A 565 -41.43 2.73 -18.95
C LYS A 565 -41.31 1.61 -17.91
N ALA A 566 -41.59 0.37 -18.29
CA ALA A 566 -41.45 -0.79 -17.39
C ALA A 566 -40.00 -0.96 -16.88
N VAL A 567 -39.00 -0.74 -17.73
CA VAL A 567 -37.59 -0.74 -17.33
C VAL A 567 -37.28 0.41 -16.37
N ARG A 568 -37.73 1.63 -16.66
CA ARG A 568 -37.55 2.80 -15.77
C ARG A 568 -38.18 2.58 -14.39
N ASP A 569 -39.41 2.04 -14.36
CA ASP A 569 -40.12 1.72 -13.13
C ASP A 569 -39.42 0.58 -12.35
N ALA A 570 -38.86 -0.41 -13.06
CA ALA A 570 -38.07 -1.47 -12.43
C ALA A 570 -36.75 -0.95 -11.86
N LEU A 571 -36.07 -0.03 -12.54
CA LEU A 571 -34.84 0.62 -12.08
C LEU A 571 -35.04 1.45 -10.81
N ALA A 572 -36.24 2.02 -10.63
CA ALA A 572 -36.63 2.71 -9.40
C ALA A 572 -36.91 1.76 -8.22
N SER A 573 -36.89 0.44 -8.45
CA SER A 573 -37.12 -0.59 -7.44
C SER A 573 -35.83 -1.32 -7.03
N ASN A 574 -35.86 -2.00 -5.88
CA ASN A 574 -34.75 -2.85 -5.40
C ASN A 574 -34.83 -4.32 -5.86
N ASP A 575 -35.58 -4.61 -6.94
CA ASP A 575 -35.75 -5.99 -7.45
C ASP A 575 -34.94 -6.22 -8.72
N LEU A 576 -33.77 -6.85 -8.58
CA LEU A 576 -32.88 -7.17 -9.69
C LEU A 576 -33.52 -8.14 -10.71
N THR A 577 -34.37 -9.07 -10.25
CA THR A 577 -35.06 -10.04 -11.11
C THR A 577 -36.04 -9.32 -12.03
N ARG A 578 -36.75 -8.33 -11.49
CA ARG A 578 -37.64 -7.47 -12.26
C ARG A 578 -36.89 -6.59 -13.25
N VAL A 579 -35.75 -6.00 -12.85
CA VAL A 579 -34.89 -5.21 -13.77
C VAL A 579 -34.41 -6.08 -14.93
N ARG A 580 -33.94 -7.29 -14.65
CA ARG A 580 -33.46 -8.23 -15.67
C ARG A 580 -34.57 -8.64 -16.63
N SER A 581 -35.72 -9.02 -16.10
CA SER A 581 -36.87 -9.44 -16.91
C SER A 581 -37.37 -8.30 -17.81
N ALA A 582 -37.51 -7.09 -17.27
CA ALA A 582 -37.95 -5.93 -18.04
C ALA A 582 -36.94 -5.54 -19.13
N ALA A 583 -35.63 -5.62 -18.83
CA ALA A 583 -34.58 -5.36 -19.81
C ALA A 583 -34.58 -6.41 -20.94
N ASP A 584 -34.69 -7.70 -20.62
CA ASP A 584 -34.75 -8.78 -21.61
C ASP A 584 -35.99 -8.65 -22.52
N GLU A 585 -37.13 -8.23 -21.97
CA GLU A 585 -38.35 -7.96 -22.74
C GLU A 585 -38.19 -6.76 -23.66
N LEU A 586 -37.61 -5.65 -23.18
CA LEU A 586 -37.33 -4.48 -24.01
C LEU A 586 -36.36 -4.82 -25.14
N GLU A 587 -35.32 -5.62 -24.87
CA GLU A 587 -34.35 -6.07 -25.87
C GLU A 587 -35.02 -6.90 -26.98
N ARG A 588 -35.95 -7.79 -26.62
CA ARG A 588 -36.75 -8.55 -27.60
C ARG A 588 -37.66 -7.65 -28.44
N THR A 589 -38.31 -6.65 -27.85
CA THR A 589 -39.16 -5.72 -28.60
C THR A 589 -38.33 -4.83 -29.52
N MET A 590 -37.16 -4.37 -29.08
CA MET A 590 -36.19 -3.61 -29.86
C MET A 590 -35.75 -4.36 -31.14
N GLN A 591 -35.55 -5.67 -31.09
CA GLN A 591 -35.20 -6.47 -32.26
C GLN A 591 -36.28 -6.44 -33.37
N ARG A 592 -37.56 -6.29 -32.99
CA ARG A 592 -38.68 -6.18 -33.95
C ARG A 592 -38.67 -4.84 -34.69
N ILE A 593 -38.16 -3.77 -34.08
CA ILE A 593 -37.98 -2.47 -34.75
C ILE A 593 -37.06 -2.62 -35.95
N GLY A 594 -35.92 -3.31 -35.77
CA GLY A 594 -34.98 -3.58 -36.86
C GLY A 594 -35.60 -4.42 -37.98
N GLN A 595 -36.47 -5.37 -37.63
CA GLN A 595 -37.18 -6.14 -38.65
C GLN A 595 -38.19 -5.29 -39.42
N GLU A 596 -39.01 -4.47 -38.76
CA GLU A 596 -40.08 -3.68 -39.41
C GLU A 596 -39.51 -2.47 -40.21
N ALA A 597 -38.49 -1.80 -39.68
CA ALA A 597 -37.88 -0.63 -40.32
C ALA A 597 -37.07 -0.98 -41.59
N TYR A 598 -36.51 -2.20 -41.67
CA TYR A 598 -35.74 -2.68 -42.83
C TYR A 598 -36.54 -3.56 -43.79
N SER A 599 -37.78 -3.92 -43.47
CA SER A 599 -38.67 -4.71 -44.35
C SER A 599 -39.70 -3.88 -45.11
N GLN A 600 -39.67 -2.54 -45.00
CA GLN A 600 -40.34 -1.68 -45.99
C GLN A 600 -39.59 -1.72 -47.33
N PRO A 601 -40.19 -2.22 -48.42
CA PRO A 601 -39.62 -2.08 -49.75
C PRO A 601 -39.67 -0.60 -50.12
N GLY A 602 -38.54 -0.04 -50.54
CA GLY A 602 -38.52 1.27 -51.20
C GLY A 602 -39.50 1.27 -52.37
N THR A 603 -40.57 2.06 -52.26
CA THR A 603 -41.52 2.28 -53.34
C THR A 603 -40.83 2.99 -54.50
N ALA A 604 -40.76 2.29 -55.63
CA ALA A 604 -40.41 2.83 -56.93
C ALA A 604 -41.60 3.55 -57.60
N GLY A 605 -41.26 4.61 -58.34
CA GLY A 605 -42.02 5.31 -59.38
C GLY A 605 -41.25 6.60 -59.69
N GLY A 606 -40.49 6.79 -60.81
CA GLY A 606 -40.82 6.57 -62.23
C GLY A 606 -41.75 7.71 -62.69
N ASP A 607 -41.47 8.65 -63.58
CA ASP A 607 -40.67 8.78 -64.82
C ASP A 607 -40.40 10.31 -65.08
N GLY A 608 -39.53 10.82 -65.94
CA GLY A 608 -38.71 10.21 -66.99
C GLY A 608 -37.94 11.25 -67.83
N THR A 609 -37.11 10.73 -68.76
CA THR A 609 -36.54 11.36 -69.99
C THR A 609 -35.60 12.57 -69.83
N SER A 610 -34.42 12.71 -70.45
CA SER A 610 -33.82 12.14 -71.66
C SER A 610 -32.33 12.54 -71.74
N GLY A 611 -31.47 11.77 -72.44
CA GLY A 611 -30.30 12.34 -73.13
C GLY A 611 -28.90 11.70 -72.92
N ALA A 612 -28.64 10.62 -73.68
CA ALA A 612 -27.39 10.29 -74.38
C ALA A 612 -26.05 9.99 -73.64
N ALA A 613 -25.57 8.77 -73.92
CA ALA A 613 -24.21 8.22 -73.80
C ALA A 613 -23.22 8.87 -74.83
N PRO A 614 -21.91 8.50 -74.96
CA PRO A 614 -21.24 7.28 -74.49
C PRO A 614 -19.77 7.40 -73.99
N GLY A 615 -19.23 6.28 -73.48
CA GLY A 615 -17.81 5.93 -73.67
C GLY A 615 -16.85 6.03 -72.48
N THR A 616 -16.63 4.90 -71.83
CA THR A 616 -15.32 4.33 -71.38
C THR A 616 -14.16 5.26 -71.06
N ALA A 617 -13.73 5.26 -69.80
CA ALA A 617 -12.38 5.64 -69.38
C ALA A 617 -11.79 4.58 -68.43
N SER A 618 -10.70 3.96 -68.90
CA SER A 618 -9.76 3.13 -68.16
C SER A 618 -8.62 3.99 -67.60
N GLY A 619 -8.16 3.67 -66.38
CA GLY A 619 -6.75 3.81 -66.00
C GLY A 619 -6.47 4.69 -64.77
N GLY A 620 -5.78 4.10 -63.77
CA GLY A 620 -4.92 4.84 -62.84
C GLY A 620 -4.95 4.39 -61.38
N GLU A 621 -4.27 3.29 -61.06
CA GLU A 621 -3.85 2.92 -59.70
C GLU A 621 -2.67 3.77 -59.20
N SER A 622 -2.64 4.06 -57.90
CA SER A 622 -1.44 4.16 -57.05
C SER A 622 -1.92 4.22 -55.60
N GLY A 623 -1.47 3.44 -54.61
CA GLY A 623 -0.29 2.59 -54.48
C GLY A 623 0.09 2.62 -53.00
N THR A 624 -0.31 1.59 -52.26
CA THR A 624 0.10 1.28 -50.89
C THR A 624 1.58 0.83 -50.87
N VAL A 625 2.31 1.19 -49.81
CA VAL A 625 3.67 0.67 -49.54
C VAL A 625 3.68 0.03 -48.15
N GLU A 626 3.75 -1.30 -48.15
CA GLU A 626 4.27 -2.11 -47.04
C GLU A 626 5.78 -2.29 -47.23
N GLY A 627 6.55 -2.29 -46.14
CA GLY A 627 7.98 -2.60 -46.15
C GLY A 627 8.29 -3.71 -45.14
N GLU A 628 8.74 -4.86 -45.65
CA GLU A 628 9.34 -5.94 -44.88
C GLU A 628 10.82 -5.67 -44.55
N TYR A 629 11.22 -6.13 -43.36
CA TYR A 629 12.57 -6.11 -42.80
C TYR A 629 13.34 -7.38 -43.16
N ARG A 630 14.66 -7.29 -43.37
CA ARG A 630 15.55 -8.43 -43.61
C ARG A 630 16.86 -8.29 -42.82
N GLU A 631 17.25 -9.38 -42.14
CA GLU A 631 18.51 -9.58 -41.41
C GLU A 631 19.76 -9.40 -42.28
N VAL A 632 20.78 -8.73 -41.71
CA VAL A 632 22.20 -9.14 -41.69
C VAL A 632 22.81 -8.70 -40.37
#